data_AF-A0A158BJC4-F1
#
_entry.id   AF-A0A158BJC4-F1
#
_cell.length_a   1.000
_cell.length_b   1.000
_cell.length_c   1.000
_cell.angle_alpha   90.00
_cell.angle_beta   90.00
_cell.angle_gamma   90.00
#
_symmetry.space_group_name_H-M   'P 1'
#
loop_
_entity.id
_entity.type
_entity.pdbx_description
1 polymer ?
#
loop_
_entity_poly.entity_id
_entity_poly.type
_entity_poly.pdbx_seq_one_letter_code
_entity_poly.pdbx_strand_id
1 'polypeptide(L)'
;MKATIIAHESPPADASVEIHRFKFLLDDGTTSPIAETISLRTARVIVENLEDGNAFIKMLRTIVKAQPAEYDDLVGRIFPDHYKHSSNGGHPTRGCDGTSPIS
;
A
#
# COMPACT_ATOMS: atom_id res chain seq x y z
N MET A 1 4.67 -2.60 5.78
CA MET A 1 3.29 -2.08 5.83
C MET A 1 2.34 -3.01 5.07
N LYS A 2 1.09 -3.13 5.49
CA LYS A 2 -0.01 -3.77 4.75
C LYS A 2 -1.28 -2.92 4.90
N ALA A 3 -2.10 -2.90 3.87
CA ALA A 3 -3.39 -2.22 3.87
C ALA A 3 -4.49 -3.26 3.68
N THR A 4 -5.57 -3.19 4.46
CA THR A 4 -6.70 -4.14 4.38
C THR A 4 -8.00 -3.38 4.29
N ILE A 5 -8.83 -3.67 3.30
CA ILE A 5 -10.18 -3.08 3.24
C ILE A 5 -11.06 -3.87 4.21
N ILE A 6 -11.65 -3.19 5.19
CA ILE A 6 -12.42 -3.83 6.27
C ILE A 6 -13.92 -3.61 6.15
N ALA A 7 -14.36 -2.57 5.44
CA ALA A 7 -15.76 -2.34 5.13
C ALA A 7 -15.94 -1.44 3.92
N HIS A 8 -17.09 -1.57 3.28
CA HIS A 8 -17.60 -0.65 2.27
C HIS A 8 -18.93 -0.07 2.77
N GLU A 9 -19.10 1.24 2.63
CA GLU A 9 -20.35 1.94 2.92
C GLU A 9 -20.90 2.50 1.61
N SER A 10 -22.07 1.97 1.23
CA SER A 10 -22.84 2.46 0.09
C SER A 10 -23.44 3.84 0.42
N PRO A 11 -23.40 4.78 -0.53
CA PRO A 11 -24.09 6.04 -0.36
C PRO A 11 -25.61 5.83 -0.43
N PRO A 12 -26.42 6.81 -0.01
CA PRO A 12 -27.86 6.80 -0.24
C PRO A 12 -28.20 6.56 -1.72
N ALA A 13 -29.37 5.96 -2.00
CA ALA A 13 -29.73 5.51 -3.36
C ALA A 13 -29.67 6.62 -4.45
N ASP A 14 -29.86 7.89 -4.08
CA ASP A 14 -29.82 9.05 -4.99
C ASP A 14 -28.48 9.78 -5.00
N ALA A 15 -27.46 9.25 -4.32
CA ALA A 15 -26.16 9.91 -4.16
C ALA A 15 -25.14 9.40 -5.18
N SER A 16 -24.27 10.31 -5.64
CA SER A 16 -23.22 10.02 -6.62
C SER A 16 -22.31 8.87 -6.18
N VAL A 17 -21.87 8.04 -7.13
CA VAL A 17 -20.89 6.96 -6.93
C VAL A 17 -19.58 7.45 -6.30
N GLU A 18 -19.30 8.75 -6.42
CA GLU A 18 -18.15 9.40 -5.81
C GLU A 18 -18.21 9.48 -4.27
N ILE A 19 -19.38 9.21 -3.68
CA ILE A 19 -19.64 9.27 -2.23
C ILE A 19 -19.43 7.89 -1.56
N HIS A 20 -19.19 6.81 -2.32
CA HIS A 20 -18.85 5.50 -1.75
C HIS A 20 -17.65 5.63 -0.83
N ARG A 21 -17.78 5.12 0.40
CA ARG A 21 -16.73 5.20 1.42
C ARG A 21 -16.18 3.81 1.69
N PHE A 22 -14.86 3.73 1.82
CA PHE A 22 -14.16 2.50 2.15
C PHE A 22 -13.45 2.69 3.47
N LYS A 23 -13.69 1.77 4.40
CA LYS A 23 -12.91 1.67 5.63
C LYS A 23 -11.76 0.71 5.40
N PHE A 24 -10.58 1.10 5.84
CA PHE A 24 -9.39 0.29 5.70
C PHE A 24 -8.53 0.36 6.95
N LEU A 25 -7.73 -0.68 7.13
CA LEU A 25 -6.75 -0.81 8.19
C LEU A 25 -5.36 -0.70 7.58
N LEU A 26 -4.55 0.22 8.11
CA LEU A 26 -3.13 0.31 7.83
C LEU A 26 -2.36 -0.29 9.01
N ASP A 27 -1.59 -1.33 8.73
CA ASP A 27 -0.71 -1.97 9.70
C ASP A 27 0.72 -1.83 9.19
N ASP A 28 1.50 -1.00 9.88
CA ASP A 28 2.91 -0.77 9.56
C ASP A 28 3.85 -1.81 10.19
N GLY A 29 3.33 -2.69 11.06
CA GLY A 29 4.08 -3.70 11.82
C GLY A 29 4.90 -3.14 12.99
N THR A 30 4.88 -1.82 13.21
CA THR A 30 5.63 -1.12 14.27
C THR A 30 4.72 -0.50 15.32
N THR A 31 3.51 -0.11 14.93
CA THR A 31 2.51 0.52 15.81
C THR A 31 1.19 -0.23 15.72
N SER A 32 0.23 0.16 16.58
CA SER A 32 -1.11 -0.39 16.50
C SER A 32 -1.75 -0.05 15.15
N PRO A 33 -2.38 -1.02 14.47
CA PRO A 33 -3.02 -0.78 13.18
C PRO A 33 -4.03 0.37 13.27
N ILE A 34 -3.99 1.26 12.28
CA ILE A 34 -4.83 2.44 12.23
C ILE A 34 -5.99 2.17 11.28
N ALA A 35 -7.22 2.39 11.75
CA ALA A 35 -8.42 2.30 10.93
C ALA A 35 -8.80 3.69 10.41
N GLU A 36 -8.92 3.83 9.10
CA GLU A 36 -9.30 5.08 8.44
C GLU A 36 -10.43 4.86 7.43
N THR A 37 -11.04 5.96 6.99
CA THR A 37 -12.14 5.95 6.01
C THR A 37 -11.84 6.93 4.90
N ILE A 38 -11.99 6.49 3.65
CA ILE A 38 -11.78 7.33 2.47
C ILE A 38 -12.97 7.26 1.51
N SER A 39 -13.28 8.37 0.85
CA SER A 39 -14.26 8.39 -0.24
C SER A 39 -13.62 8.02 -1.59
N LEU A 40 -14.40 7.48 -2.52
CA LEU A 40 -13.93 7.18 -3.88
C LEU A 40 -13.35 8.42 -4.56
N ARG A 41 -13.99 9.59 -4.38
CA ARG A 41 -13.49 10.87 -4.89
C ARG A 41 -12.08 11.18 -4.39
N THR A 42 -11.86 11.06 -3.08
CA THR A 42 -10.55 11.30 -2.47
C THR A 42 -9.53 10.29 -2.96
N ALA A 43 -9.90 9.01 -3.09
CA ALA A 43 -9.02 7.96 -3.60
C ALA A 43 -8.51 8.27 -5.02
N ARG A 44 -9.38 8.78 -5.91
CA ARG A 44 -8.99 9.20 -7.27
C ARG A 44 -7.93 10.30 -7.22
N VAL A 45 -8.18 11.37 -6.46
CA VAL A 45 -7.25 12.50 -6.34
C VAL A 45 -5.88 12.06 -5.81
N ILE A 46 -5.86 11.18 -4.80
CA ILE A 46 -4.61 10.68 -4.23
C ILE A 46 -3.81 9.86 -5.24
N VAL A 47 -4.47 8.93 -5.95
CA VAL A 47 -3.83 8.05 -6.93
C VAL A 47 -3.26 8.82 -8.13
N GLU A 48 -3.90 9.91 -8.53
CA GLU A 48 -3.40 10.78 -9.61
C GLU A 48 -2.11 11.52 -9.23
N ASN A 49 -1.85 11.74 -7.94
CA ASN A 49 -0.74 12.56 -7.46
C ASN A 49 0.41 11.76 -6.82
N LEU A 50 0.26 10.45 -6.61
CA LEU A 50 1.25 9.62 -5.93
C LEU A 50 1.76 8.46 -6.79
N GLU A 51 3.08 8.30 -6.82
CA GLU A 51 3.77 7.21 -7.51
C GLU A 51 3.50 5.84 -6.84
N ASP A 52 3.52 4.77 -7.65
CA ASP A 52 3.39 3.39 -7.14
C ASP A 52 4.53 3.10 -6.16
N GLY A 53 4.20 2.83 -4.90
CA GLY A 53 5.21 2.43 -3.94
C GLY A 53 4.66 1.60 -2.81
N ASN A 54 3.63 2.12 -2.13
CA ASN A 54 3.21 1.54 -0.87
C ASN A 54 1.91 0.71 -0.95
N ALA A 55 1.68 -0.12 0.07
CA ALA A 55 0.45 -0.91 0.22
C ALA A 55 -0.85 -0.10 0.09
N PHE A 56 -0.83 1.13 0.59
CA PHE A 56 -1.98 2.03 0.57
C PHE A 56 -2.31 2.52 -0.84
N ILE A 57 -1.33 2.96 -1.63
CA ILE A 57 -1.53 3.40 -3.02
C ILE A 57 -2.04 2.25 -3.89
N LYS A 58 -1.53 1.03 -3.69
CA LYS A 58 -2.05 -0.17 -4.37
C LYS A 58 -3.52 -0.41 -4.05
N MET A 59 -3.89 -0.34 -2.77
CA MET A 59 -5.27 -0.48 -2.33
C MET A 59 -6.17 0.59 -2.97
N LEU A 60 -5.77 1.86 -2.94
CA LEU A 60 -6.54 2.95 -3.54
C LEU A 60 -6.70 2.77 -5.05
N ARG A 61 -5.66 2.35 -5.76
CA ARG A 61 -5.72 2.05 -7.20
C ARG A 61 -6.70 0.92 -7.51
N THR A 62 -6.75 -0.11 -6.68
CA THR A 62 -7.73 -1.19 -6.84
C THR A 62 -9.14 -0.69 -6.61
N ILE A 63 -9.39 0.13 -5.58
CA ILE A 63 -10.71 0.75 -5.33
C ILE A 63 -11.13 1.62 -6.52
N VAL A 64 -10.23 2.45 -7.05
CA VAL A 64 -10.50 3.36 -8.17
C VAL A 64 -10.79 2.62 -9.48
N LYS A 65 -10.14 1.47 -9.70
CA LYS A 65 -10.33 0.63 -10.90
C LYS A 65 -11.56 -0.27 -10.82
N ALA A 66 -12.05 -0.58 -9.61
CA ALA A 66 -13.20 -1.44 -9.41
C ALA A 66 -14.50 -0.75 -9.86
N GLN A 67 -15.41 -1.55 -10.39
CA GLN A 67 -16.76 -1.10 -10.70
C GLN A 67 -17.64 -1.11 -9.45
N PRO A 68 -18.73 -0.34 -9.40
CA PRO A 68 -19.63 -0.31 -8.24
C PRO A 68 -20.17 -1.67 -7.80
N ALA A 69 -20.36 -2.60 -8.74
CA ALA A 69 -20.79 -3.97 -8.45
C ALA A 69 -19.72 -4.84 -7.75
N GLU A 70 -18.46 -4.42 -7.78
CA GLU A 70 -17.31 -5.15 -7.23
C GLU A 70 -16.86 -4.59 -5.86
N TYR A 71 -17.48 -3.51 -5.37
CA TYR A 71 -17.02 -2.83 -4.15
C TYR A 71 -17.12 -3.68 -2.90
N ASP A 72 -18.19 -4.45 -2.76
CA ASP A 72 -18.34 -5.41 -1.66
C ASP A 72 -17.28 -6.53 -1.75
N ASP A 73 -16.87 -6.94 -2.96
CA ASP A 73 -15.83 -7.96 -3.18
C ASP A 73 -14.41 -7.48 -2.82
N LEU A 74 -14.23 -6.17 -2.61
CA LEU A 74 -12.98 -5.61 -2.13
C LEU A 74 -12.82 -5.78 -0.61
N VAL A 75 -13.91 -5.97 0.14
CA VAL A 75 -13.87 -6.16 1.59
C VAL A 75 -13.13 -7.45 1.94
N GLY A 76 -12.18 -7.35 2.85
CA GLY A 76 -11.29 -8.46 3.23
C GLY A 76 -10.03 -8.59 2.36
N ARG A 77 -9.89 -7.83 1.26
CA ARG A 77 -8.65 -7.85 0.46
C ARG A 77 -7.50 -7.19 1.22
N ILE A 78 -6.35 -7.87 1.19
CA ILE A 78 -5.10 -7.44 1.82
C ILE A 78 -4.09 -7.06 0.73
N PHE A 79 -3.49 -5.89 0.88
CA PHE A 79 -2.49 -5.31 -0.01
C PHE A 79 -1.15 -5.22 0.73
N PRO A 80 -0.16 -6.06 0.39
CA PRO A 80 1.17 -5.97 0.99
C PRO A 80 2.02 -4.89 0.32
N ASP A 81 2.86 -4.23 1.13
CA ASP A 81 3.87 -3.31 0.64
C ASP A 81 4.95 -4.09 -0.12
N HIS A 82 5.39 -3.55 -1.26
CA HIS A 82 6.50 -4.12 -2.02
C HIS A 82 7.83 -3.44 -1.66
N TYR A 83 8.07 -3.11 -0.39
CA TYR A 83 9.44 -3.06 0.07
C TYR A 83 9.99 -4.50 0.09
N LYS A 84 10.46 -4.94 -1.09
CA LYS A 84 11.61 -5.84 -1.09
C LYS A 84 12.71 -5.05 -0.39
N HIS A 85 12.88 -5.28 0.90
CA HIS A 85 14.21 -5.16 1.47
C HIS A 85 15.04 -6.17 0.68
N SER A 86 15.70 -5.70 -0.37
CA SER A 86 16.93 -6.36 -0.79
C SER A 86 17.84 -6.26 0.42
N SER A 87 17.76 -7.25 1.31
CA SER A 87 18.82 -7.60 2.23
C SER A 87 20.03 -7.99 1.38
N ASN A 88 20.69 -7.01 0.78
CA ASN A 88 22.03 -7.17 0.26
C ASN A 88 22.92 -6.09 0.88
N GLY A 89 22.82 -5.95 2.20
CA GLY A 89 23.81 -5.29 3.02
C GLY A 89 24.67 -6.36 3.69
N GLY A 90 25.95 -6.43 3.32
CA GLY A 90 26.91 -7.36 3.93
C GLY A 90 28.31 -7.31 3.33
N HIS A 91 28.93 -6.12 3.24
CA HIS A 91 30.39 -6.01 3.22
C HIS A 91 30.84 -5.70 4.67
N PRO A 92 31.81 -6.45 5.25
CA PRO A 92 33.13 -5.83 5.43
C PRO A 92 34.36 -6.76 5.33
N THR A 93 35.39 -6.25 4.67
CA THR A 93 36.84 -6.34 4.97
C THR A 93 37.50 -7.70 5.25
N ARG A 94 38.45 -8.09 4.39
CA ARG A 94 39.54 -9.03 4.74
C ARG A 94 40.86 -8.58 4.10
N GLY A 95 41.78 -8.12 4.94
CA GLY A 95 43.23 -8.21 4.73
C GLY A 95 43.92 -6.99 4.11
N CYS A 96 44.35 -6.06 4.97
CA CYS A 96 45.61 -5.36 4.74
C CYS A 96 46.74 -6.30 5.17
N ASP A 97 47.51 -6.83 4.22
CA ASP A 97 48.85 -7.41 4.38
C ASP A 97 49.34 -7.62 2.94
N GLY A 98 50.26 -6.81 2.37
CA GLY A 98 51.62 -6.65 2.83
C GLY A 98 52.54 -7.37 1.84
N THR A 99 53.36 -6.59 1.12
CA THR A 99 54.63 -7.01 0.47
C THR A 99 54.57 -7.64 -0.93
N SER A 100 55.12 -6.93 -1.92
CA SER A 100 55.63 -7.48 -3.19
C SER A 100 56.72 -8.56 -2.93
N PRO A 101 56.98 -9.51 -3.86
CA PRO A 101 58.06 -9.25 -4.81
C PRO A 101 57.88 -9.84 -6.23
N ILE A 102 58.70 -9.25 -7.10
CA ILE A 102 59.24 -9.68 -8.39
C ILE A 102 59.30 -11.19 -8.66
N SER A 103 59.04 -11.57 -9.93
CA SER A 103 59.95 -12.41 -10.72
C SER A 103 59.65 -12.32 -12.22
#